data_AF-A0AAD8FM26-F1
#
_entry.id   AF-A0AAD8FM26-F1
#
_cell.length_a   1.000
_cell.length_b   1.000
_cell.length_c   1.000
_cell.angle_alpha   90.00
_cell.angle_beta   90.00
_cell.angle_gamma   90.00
#
_symmetry.space_group_name_H-M   'P 1'
#
loop_
_entity.id
_entity.type
_entity.pdbx_description
1 polymer ?
#
loop_
_entity_poly.entity_id
_entity_poly.type
_entity_poly.pdbx_seq_one_letter_code
_entity_poly.pdbx_strand_id
1 'polypeptide(L)'
;TSERTLSQRLERQTQEKQEQTSLEIRQIQNELTQINDTLKNYSSLISSKINRDILKRHFRWDAIQRHEGVSQKLVSLSYANKSTVCPKEAKRNEWTRNCSIKDLTQIVSSLQHLIQKTTDASISQFSDIGRHEITSGHKELRALETIHQLELEEPSVHNCFTIESSQTFAKNHTIFCTNYYSTEPVSCKVCICLHFDKMNRLNVQACVSPDSVNTKWPVFLVGEGEIYNPAKFSHLWTFDSCRCPKPDTGQPVRVDAEVCLMTSWANYKKVTYVNIAQRQFVRDNYMRIKYRLNVYYKEC
;
A
#
# COMPACT_ATOMS: atom_id res chain seq x y z
N THR A 1 63.48 27.23 19.24
CA THR A 1 62.96 26.03 19.94
C THR A 1 61.43 26.00 20.03
N SER A 2 60.76 27.15 20.25
CA SER A 2 59.28 27.24 20.28
C SER A 2 58.59 26.76 18.99
N GLU A 3 59.06 27.21 17.82
CA GLU A 3 58.45 26.87 16.52
C GLU A 3 58.51 25.38 16.17
N ARG A 4 59.62 24.70 16.48
CA ARG A 4 59.76 23.24 16.26
C ARG A 4 58.74 22.45 17.08
N THR A 5 58.44 22.92 18.30
CA THR A 5 57.47 22.26 19.20
C THR A 5 56.04 22.44 18.69
N LEU A 6 55.74 23.59 18.09
CA LEU A 6 54.44 23.85 17.47
C LEU A 6 54.24 23.02 16.18
N SER A 7 55.26 22.91 15.32
CA SER A 7 55.21 22.08 14.11
C SER A 7 54.93 20.62 14.44
N GLN A 8 55.66 20.05 15.41
CA GLN A 8 55.48 18.66 15.84
C GLN A 8 54.08 18.39 16.42
N ARG A 9 53.48 19.36 17.12
CA ARG A 9 52.10 19.23 17.63
C ARG A 9 51.08 19.25 16.50
N LEU A 10 51.27 20.12 15.50
CA LEU A 10 50.36 20.22 14.35
C LEU A 10 50.43 18.97 13.47
N GLU A 11 51.63 18.43 13.23
CA GLU A 11 51.82 17.17 12.52
C GLU A 11 51.12 16.02 13.23
N ARG A 12 51.26 15.93 14.56
CA ARG A 12 50.59 14.91 15.36
C ARG A 12 49.07 15.03 15.32
N GLN A 13 48.52 16.24 15.45
CA GLN A 13 47.06 16.45 15.33
C GLN A 13 46.53 16.11 13.94
N THR A 14 47.31 16.41 12.90
CA THR A 14 46.95 16.08 11.52
C THR A 14 46.94 14.56 11.32
N GLN A 15 47.93 13.85 11.86
CA GLN A 15 48.01 12.40 11.82
C GLN A 15 46.85 11.74 12.58
N GLU A 16 46.55 12.20 13.81
CA GLU A 16 45.42 11.69 14.61
C GLU A 16 44.08 11.88 13.88
N LYS A 17 43.87 13.04 13.24
CA LYS A 17 42.66 13.30 12.44
C LYS A 17 42.59 12.41 11.18
N GLN A 18 43.74 12.14 10.54
CA GLN A 18 43.81 11.26 9.38
C GLN A 18 43.51 9.80 9.75
N GLU A 19 44.02 9.33 10.88
CA GLU A 19 43.74 8.00 11.42
C GLU A 19 42.26 7.84 11.79
N GLN A 20 41.66 8.86 12.44
CA GLN A 20 40.23 8.87 12.75
C GLN A 20 39.36 8.82 11.48
N THR A 21 39.69 9.64 10.47
CA THR A 21 38.96 9.64 9.18
C THR A 21 39.08 8.28 8.48
N SER A 22 40.26 7.64 8.54
CA SER A 22 40.46 6.30 7.98
C SER A 22 39.61 5.24 8.68
N LEU A 23 39.42 5.35 10.00
CA LEU A 23 38.58 4.45 10.78
C LEU A 23 37.09 4.60 10.40
N GLU A 24 36.60 5.83 10.28
CA GLU A 24 35.23 6.14 9.86
C GLU A 24 34.93 5.59 8.45
N ILE A 25 35.86 5.75 7.50
CA ILE A 25 35.73 5.20 6.15
C ILE A 25 35.62 3.66 6.19
N ARG A 26 36.44 2.98 7.00
CA ARG A 26 36.35 1.52 7.14
C ARG A 26 35.03 1.07 7.74
N GLN A 27 34.48 1.82 8.70
CA GLN A 27 33.19 1.51 9.29
C GLN A 27 32.07 1.62 8.25
N ILE A 28 32.05 2.71 7.47
CA ILE A 28 31.06 2.90 6.39
C ILE A 28 31.18 1.78 5.34
N GLN A 29 32.40 1.39 4.95
CA GLN A 29 32.62 0.29 4.01
C GLN A 29 32.06 -1.05 4.53
N ASN A 30 32.20 -1.32 5.83
CA ASN A 30 31.62 -2.52 6.44
C ASN A 30 30.08 -2.49 6.45
N GLU A 31 29.48 -1.34 6.78
CA GLU A 31 28.02 -1.15 6.77
C GLU A 31 27.45 -1.31 5.34
N LEU A 32 28.11 -0.74 4.34
CA LEU A 32 27.73 -0.90 2.93
C LEU A 32 27.82 -2.36 2.47
N THR A 33 28.86 -3.08 2.90
CA THR A 33 29.02 -4.51 2.61
C THR A 33 27.85 -5.32 3.21
N GLN A 34 27.48 -5.04 4.45
CA GLN A 34 26.36 -5.69 5.13
C GLN A 34 25.02 -5.41 4.45
N ILE A 35 24.79 -4.17 4.00
CA ILE A 35 23.59 -3.80 3.22
C ILE A 35 23.54 -4.57 1.91
N ASN A 36 24.66 -4.64 1.18
CA ASN A 36 24.74 -5.35 -0.09
C ASN A 36 24.44 -6.85 0.06
N ASP A 37 24.98 -7.49 1.09
CA ASP A 37 24.71 -8.90 1.38
C ASP A 37 23.25 -9.14 1.77
N THR A 38 22.65 -8.21 2.51
CA THR A 38 21.22 -8.23 2.84
C THR A 38 20.35 -8.12 1.58
N LEU A 39 20.70 -7.23 0.66
CA LEU A 39 20.01 -7.08 -0.62
C LEU A 39 20.13 -8.33 -1.50
N LYS A 40 21.31 -8.96 -1.56
CA LYS A 40 21.51 -10.23 -2.26
C LYS A 40 20.61 -11.34 -1.67
N ASN A 41 20.49 -11.41 -0.36
CA ASN A 41 19.61 -12.36 0.32
C ASN A 41 18.13 -12.12 -0.02
N TYR A 42 17.67 -10.86 -0.03
CA TYR A 42 16.31 -10.53 -0.45
C TYR A 42 16.05 -10.86 -1.93
N SER A 43 17.00 -10.56 -2.81
CA SER A 43 16.91 -10.90 -4.23
C SER A 43 16.73 -12.41 -4.43
N SER A 44 17.56 -13.23 -3.77
CA SER A 44 17.44 -14.69 -3.77
C SER A 44 16.08 -15.17 -3.27
N LEU A 45 15.59 -14.59 -2.17
CA LEU A 45 14.28 -14.92 -1.62
C LEU A 45 13.14 -14.59 -2.59
N ILE A 46 13.17 -13.41 -3.21
CA ILE A 46 12.19 -12.98 -4.20
C ILE A 46 12.21 -13.90 -5.42
N SER A 47 13.39 -14.18 -5.99
CA SER A 47 13.54 -15.12 -7.11
C SER A 47 12.99 -16.50 -6.77
N SER A 48 13.27 -17.01 -5.56
CA SER A 48 12.75 -18.31 -5.11
C SER A 48 11.21 -18.32 -5.00
N LYS A 49 10.62 -17.22 -4.53
CA LYS A 49 9.17 -17.07 -4.37
C LYS A 49 8.47 -16.94 -5.72
N ILE A 50 9.03 -16.13 -6.62
CA ILE A 50 8.55 -15.99 -8.00
C ILE A 50 8.61 -17.35 -8.71
N ASN A 51 9.74 -18.07 -8.64
CA ASN A 51 9.87 -19.40 -9.24
C ASN A 51 8.85 -20.39 -8.67
N ARG A 52 8.62 -20.37 -7.35
CA ARG A 52 7.60 -21.21 -6.69
C ARG A 52 6.19 -20.88 -7.17
N ASP A 53 5.86 -19.60 -7.33
CA ASP A 53 4.54 -19.16 -7.77
C ASP A 53 4.32 -19.43 -9.27
N ILE A 54 5.36 -19.30 -10.11
CA ILE A 54 5.35 -19.72 -11.52
C ILE A 54 5.12 -21.23 -11.61
N LEU A 55 5.87 -22.04 -10.85
CA LEU A 55 5.68 -23.50 -10.82
C LEU A 55 4.27 -23.88 -10.38
N LYS A 56 3.74 -23.26 -9.31
CA LYS A 56 2.36 -23.49 -8.87
C LYS A 56 1.32 -23.16 -9.94
N ARG A 57 1.51 -22.05 -10.68
CA ARG A 57 0.64 -21.68 -11.79
C ARG A 57 0.75 -22.69 -12.94
N HIS A 58 1.96 -23.14 -13.27
CA HIS A 58 2.19 -24.12 -14.32
C HIS A 58 1.55 -25.49 -13.98
N PHE A 59 1.74 -26.01 -12.77
CA PHE A 59 1.09 -27.24 -12.33
C PHE A 59 -0.43 -27.14 -12.30
N ARG A 60 -0.98 -25.96 -11.94
CA ARG A 60 -2.43 -25.73 -11.99
C ARG A 60 -2.95 -25.71 -13.43
N TRP A 61 -2.19 -25.15 -14.36
CA TRP A 61 -2.50 -25.18 -15.79
C TRP A 61 -2.43 -26.59 -16.38
N ASP A 62 -1.42 -27.39 -16.04
CA ASP A 62 -1.34 -28.79 -16.45
C ASP A 62 -2.50 -29.63 -15.91
N ALA A 63 -2.91 -29.38 -14.66
CA ALA A 63 -4.09 -30.02 -14.08
C ALA A 63 -5.37 -29.63 -14.82
N ILE A 64 -5.52 -28.35 -15.20
CA ILE A 64 -6.66 -27.86 -16.00
C ILE A 64 -6.63 -28.51 -17.39
N GLN A 65 -5.50 -28.58 -18.08
CA GLN A 65 -5.40 -29.21 -19.41
C GLN A 65 -5.68 -30.71 -19.38
N ARG A 66 -5.25 -31.44 -18.34
CA ARG A 66 -5.61 -32.85 -18.16
C ARG A 66 -7.12 -33.03 -17.93
N HIS A 67 -7.76 -32.12 -17.19
CA HIS A 67 -9.21 -32.14 -17.00
C HIS A 67 -9.98 -31.73 -18.26
N GLU A 68 -9.50 -30.76 -19.03
CA GLU A 68 -10.11 -30.35 -20.31
C GLU A 68 -9.96 -31.43 -21.39
N GLY A 69 -8.85 -32.17 -21.43
CA GLY A 69 -8.68 -33.33 -22.31
C GLY A 69 -9.64 -34.49 -21.98
N VAL A 70 -9.99 -34.68 -20.70
CA VAL A 70 -11.03 -35.64 -20.27
C VAL A 70 -12.42 -35.11 -20.59
N SER A 71 -12.64 -33.79 -20.45
CA SER A 71 -13.92 -33.14 -20.72
C SER A 71 -14.24 -33.09 -22.23
N GLN A 72 -13.26 -32.87 -23.12
CA GLN A 72 -13.47 -32.95 -24.57
C GLN A 72 -13.87 -34.37 -25.05
N LYS A 73 -13.45 -35.41 -24.32
CA LYS A 73 -13.87 -36.80 -24.56
C LYS A 73 -15.30 -37.11 -24.07
N LEU A 74 -15.82 -36.31 -23.13
CA LEU A 74 -17.21 -36.39 -22.63
C LEU A 74 -18.16 -35.45 -23.37
N VAL A 75 -17.68 -34.30 -23.84
CA VAL A 75 -18.45 -33.29 -24.57
C VAL A 75 -18.74 -33.71 -26.01
N SER A 76 -17.92 -34.59 -26.59
CA SER A 76 -18.23 -35.26 -27.88
C SER A 76 -19.40 -36.26 -27.79
N LEU A 77 -19.89 -36.57 -26.58
CA LEU A 77 -21.07 -37.41 -26.34
C LEU A 77 -22.35 -36.61 -26.01
N SER A 78 -22.30 -35.28 -25.89
CA SER A 78 -23.45 -34.49 -25.40
C SER A 78 -23.89 -33.32 -26.27
N TYR A 79 -23.38 -33.16 -27.49
CA TYR A 79 -23.85 -32.10 -28.41
C TYR A 79 -25.11 -32.50 -29.18
N ALA A 80 -26.22 -32.52 -28.44
CA ALA A 80 -27.57 -32.35 -28.97
C ALA A 80 -28.39 -31.50 -28.00
N ASN A 81 -27.99 -30.24 -27.77
CA ASN A 81 -28.93 -29.13 -27.62
C ASN A 81 -28.20 -27.79 -27.44
N LYS A 82 -28.77 -26.77 -28.08
CA LYS A 82 -28.28 -25.40 -28.18
C LYS A 82 -28.32 -24.69 -26.82
N SER A 83 -27.27 -23.93 -26.48
CA SER A 83 -27.46 -22.60 -25.88
C SER A 83 -26.18 -21.75 -25.98
N THR A 84 -26.40 -20.49 -26.35
CA THR A 84 -25.47 -19.39 -26.57
C THR A 84 -24.81 -18.89 -25.27
N VAL A 85 -23.48 -18.78 -25.27
CA VAL A 85 -22.69 -18.14 -24.19
C VAL A 85 -22.21 -16.75 -24.64
N CYS A 86 -22.22 -15.80 -23.71
CA CYS A 86 -22.11 -14.36 -23.90
C CYS A 86 -20.63 -13.86 -24.00
N PRO A 87 -20.28 -12.81 -24.79
CA PRO A 87 -18.88 -12.49 -25.16
C PRO A 87 -18.05 -11.65 -24.16
N LYS A 88 -18.49 -11.43 -22.91
CA LYS A 88 -17.87 -10.42 -22.03
C LYS A 88 -16.70 -10.92 -21.16
N GLU A 89 -16.46 -12.22 -21.06
CA GLU A 89 -15.34 -12.78 -20.27
C GLU A 89 -14.01 -12.89 -21.04
N ALA A 90 -14.01 -12.70 -22.35
CA ALA A 90 -12.80 -12.86 -23.18
C ALA A 90 -11.78 -11.71 -22.99
N LYS A 91 -12.22 -10.49 -22.67
CA LYS A 91 -11.33 -9.31 -22.62
C LYS A 91 -10.56 -9.13 -21.31
N ARG A 92 -10.98 -9.77 -20.21
CA ARG A 92 -10.27 -9.66 -18.92
C ARG A 92 -9.01 -10.52 -18.84
N ASN A 93 -8.91 -11.53 -19.70
CA ASN A 93 -7.78 -12.46 -19.78
C ASN A 93 -6.65 -12.00 -20.72
N GLU A 94 -6.78 -10.83 -21.35
CA GLU A 94 -5.79 -10.34 -22.32
C GLU A 94 -4.74 -9.42 -21.69
N TRP A 95 -5.10 -8.70 -20.61
CA TRP A 95 -4.16 -7.81 -19.91
C TRP A 95 -3.12 -8.57 -19.08
N THR A 96 -3.48 -9.75 -18.55
CA THR A 96 -2.55 -10.63 -17.81
C THR A 96 -1.63 -11.45 -18.72
N ARG A 97 -1.77 -11.34 -20.05
CA ARG A 97 -1.03 -12.15 -21.03
C ARG A 97 0.33 -11.58 -21.46
N ASN A 98 0.66 -10.32 -21.17
CA ASN A 98 1.80 -9.66 -21.83
C ASN A 98 2.84 -9.02 -20.90
N CYS A 99 3.08 -9.58 -19.71
CA CYS A 99 4.35 -9.31 -19.02
C CYS A 99 5.23 -10.55 -19.20
N SER A 100 6.03 -10.55 -20.27
CA SER A 100 6.90 -11.68 -20.60
C SER A 100 8.02 -11.78 -19.56
N ILE A 101 8.54 -12.98 -19.35
CA ILE A 101 9.74 -13.21 -18.49
C ILE A 101 10.90 -12.31 -18.94
N LYS A 102 10.95 -11.91 -20.22
CA LYS A 102 11.95 -10.97 -20.74
C LYS A 102 11.79 -9.57 -20.15
N ASP A 103 10.56 -9.10 -19.94
CA ASP A 103 10.29 -7.77 -19.39
C ASP A 103 10.71 -7.68 -17.92
N LEU A 104 10.44 -8.73 -17.13
CA LEU A 104 10.92 -8.80 -15.74
C LEU A 104 12.44 -8.92 -15.64
N THR A 105 13.06 -9.70 -16.52
CA THR A 105 14.53 -9.82 -16.58
C THR A 105 15.16 -8.47 -16.93
N GLN A 106 14.57 -7.74 -17.88
CA GLN A 106 15.03 -6.41 -18.27
C GLN A 106 14.92 -5.40 -17.13
N ILE A 107 13.82 -5.40 -16.38
CA ILE A 107 13.65 -4.54 -15.20
C ILE A 107 14.72 -4.83 -14.14
N VAL A 108 14.99 -6.11 -13.85
CA VAL A 108 16.02 -6.50 -12.88
C VAL A 108 17.41 -6.05 -13.34
N SER A 109 17.75 -6.24 -14.62
CA SER A 109 19.01 -5.77 -15.18
C SER A 109 19.15 -4.25 -15.15
N SER A 110 18.07 -3.50 -15.43
CA SER A 110 18.08 -2.03 -15.32
C SER A 110 18.31 -1.56 -13.88
N LEU A 111 17.71 -2.23 -12.88
CA LEU A 111 17.93 -1.91 -11.47
C LEU A 111 19.36 -2.22 -11.02
N GLN A 112 19.93 -3.36 -11.44
CA GLN A 112 21.32 -3.72 -11.14
C GLN A 112 22.31 -2.72 -11.73
N HIS A 113 22.08 -2.30 -12.98
CA HIS A 113 22.92 -1.29 -13.63
C HIS A 113 22.83 0.08 -12.93
N LEU A 114 21.63 0.48 -12.47
CA LEU A 114 21.45 1.72 -11.73
C LEU A 114 22.21 1.69 -10.40
N ILE A 115 22.11 0.59 -9.65
CA ILE A 115 22.83 0.41 -8.37
C ILE A 115 24.35 0.48 -8.60
N GLN A 116 24.85 -0.20 -9.63
CA GLN A 116 26.28 -0.17 -9.97
C GLN A 116 26.74 1.25 -10.31
N LYS A 117 26.02 1.95 -11.19
CA LYS A 117 26.33 3.32 -11.60
C LYS A 117 26.35 4.29 -10.40
N THR A 118 25.43 4.11 -9.46
CA THR A 118 25.35 4.96 -8.25
C THR A 118 26.53 4.69 -7.32
N THR A 119 26.91 3.42 -7.18
CA THR A 119 28.07 2.99 -6.38
C THR A 119 29.38 3.53 -6.97
N ASP A 120 29.55 3.41 -8.29
CA ASP A 120 30.74 3.92 -8.98
C ASP A 120 30.84 5.45 -8.91
N ALA A 121 29.70 6.15 -9.00
CA ALA A 121 29.64 7.61 -8.84
C ALA A 121 30.00 8.06 -7.42
N SER A 122 29.53 7.35 -6.39
CA SER A 122 29.93 7.61 -5.01
C SER A 122 31.43 7.37 -4.81
N ILE A 123 31.97 6.26 -5.32
CA ILE A 123 33.41 5.95 -5.24
C ILE A 123 34.25 7.02 -5.96
N SER A 124 33.82 7.49 -7.14
CA SER A 124 34.49 8.55 -7.90
C SER A 124 34.44 9.91 -7.19
N GLN A 125 33.33 10.24 -6.52
CA GLN A 125 33.23 11.45 -5.72
C GLN A 125 34.15 11.39 -4.49
N PHE A 126 34.32 10.21 -3.87
CA PHE A 126 35.26 10.05 -2.76
C PHE A 126 36.73 10.09 -3.18
N SER A 127 37.08 9.74 -4.42
CA SER A 127 38.45 9.91 -4.94
C SER A 127 38.80 11.37 -5.26
N ASP A 128 37.81 12.20 -5.56
CA ASP A 128 38.00 13.62 -5.93
C ASP A 128 37.91 14.60 -4.74
N ILE A 129 37.47 14.15 -3.55
CA ILE A 129 37.44 14.96 -2.30
C ILE A 129 38.85 15.22 -1.72
N GLY A 130 39.91 14.97 -2.49
CA GLY A 130 41.22 15.58 -2.28
C GLY A 130 41.32 17.03 -2.74
N ARG A 131 40.44 17.53 -3.64
CA ARG A 131 40.47 18.93 -4.11
C ARG A 131 39.09 19.41 -4.58
N HIS A 132 38.62 20.49 -3.94
CA HIS A 132 37.52 21.40 -4.31
C HIS A 132 36.10 21.14 -3.78
N GLU A 133 35.38 22.27 -3.70
CA GLU A 133 34.32 22.63 -2.78
C GLU A 133 32.97 21.91 -2.99
N ILE A 134 32.26 21.84 -1.86
CA ILE A 134 30.93 21.27 -1.67
C ILE A 134 29.88 22.25 -2.24
N THR A 135 29.26 21.96 -3.37
CA THR A 135 27.94 22.55 -3.77
C THR A 135 27.29 21.83 -4.96
N SER A 136 26.95 20.53 -4.87
CA SER A 136 26.06 19.93 -5.91
C SER A 136 25.32 18.62 -5.52
N GLY A 137 25.04 18.37 -4.24
CA GLY A 137 24.40 17.10 -3.80
C GLY A 137 22.87 17.08 -3.74
N HIS A 138 22.18 18.22 -3.91
CA HIS A 138 20.75 18.33 -3.53
C HIS A 138 19.72 18.05 -4.63
N LYS A 139 20.13 17.75 -5.87
CA LYS A 139 19.18 17.57 -6.99
C LYS A 139 18.79 16.12 -7.29
N GLU A 140 19.62 15.12 -7.01
CA GLU A 140 19.34 13.72 -7.40
C GLU A 140 18.50 12.95 -6.37
N LEU A 141 18.55 13.30 -5.07
CA LEU A 141 17.71 12.67 -4.03
C LEU A 141 16.21 12.95 -4.21
N ARG A 142 15.83 14.07 -4.85
CA ARG A 142 14.41 14.35 -5.16
C ARG A 142 13.85 13.47 -6.28
N ALA A 143 14.68 12.98 -7.19
CA ALA A 143 14.22 12.16 -8.32
C ALA A 143 13.77 10.75 -7.88
N LEU A 144 14.40 10.20 -6.83
CA LEU A 144 14.03 8.89 -6.28
C LEU A 144 12.84 8.94 -5.31
N GLU A 145 12.66 10.03 -4.56
CA GLU A 145 11.40 10.28 -3.82
C GLU A 145 10.20 10.45 -4.76
N THR A 146 10.41 11.04 -5.95
CA THR A 146 9.36 11.25 -6.95
C THR A 146 8.89 9.94 -7.62
N ILE A 147 9.77 8.93 -7.76
CA ILE A 147 9.42 7.65 -8.40
C ILE A 147 8.57 6.75 -7.48
N HIS A 148 8.58 6.97 -6.15
CA HIS A 148 7.64 6.30 -5.23
C HIS A 148 6.25 6.96 -5.16
N GLN A 149 6.06 8.08 -5.87
CA GLN A 149 4.81 8.85 -5.93
C GLN A 149 4.12 8.81 -7.30
N LEU A 150 4.65 8.05 -8.26
CA LEU A 150 4.16 8.01 -9.65
C LEU A 150 3.48 6.68 -10.04
N GLU A 151 2.74 6.06 -9.12
CA GLU A 151 1.58 5.26 -9.52
C GLU A 151 0.40 6.23 -9.68
N LEU A 152 0.03 6.49 -10.94
CA LEU A 152 -1.13 7.28 -11.34
C LEU A 152 -2.42 6.68 -10.74
N GLU A 153 -2.84 7.15 -9.56
CA GLU A 153 -4.25 7.24 -9.23
C GLU A 153 -4.73 8.62 -9.70
N GLU A 154 -5.78 8.65 -10.52
CA GLU A 154 -6.59 9.86 -10.71
C GLU A 154 -6.90 10.51 -9.34
N PRO A 155 -7.21 11.82 -9.26
CA PRO A 155 -7.55 12.51 -8.01
C PRO A 155 -8.91 12.05 -7.45
N SER A 156 -9.08 10.75 -7.25
CA SER A 156 -10.04 10.23 -6.28
C SER A 156 -9.43 10.54 -4.91
N VAL A 157 -10.02 11.53 -4.25
CA VAL A 157 -9.62 12.03 -2.93
C VAL A 157 -9.85 10.92 -1.91
N HIS A 158 -8.92 9.99 -1.84
CA HIS A 158 -8.92 8.95 -0.83
C HIS A 158 -8.47 9.56 0.49
N ASN A 159 -9.38 9.55 1.47
CA ASN A 159 -9.07 10.01 2.80
C ASN A 159 -8.40 8.87 3.59
N CYS A 160 -7.44 9.21 4.45
CA CYS A 160 -6.76 8.25 5.32
C CYS A 160 -6.79 8.73 6.77
N PHE A 161 -6.91 7.80 7.71
CA PHE A 161 -6.71 8.08 9.13
C PHE A 161 -6.03 6.90 9.84
N THR A 162 -5.45 7.19 11.00
CA THR A 162 -4.81 6.20 11.87
C THR A 162 -5.44 6.28 13.25
N ILE A 163 -5.84 5.13 13.79
CA ILE A 163 -6.23 4.98 15.19
C ILE A 163 -5.01 4.49 15.95
N GLU A 164 -4.42 5.39 16.72
CA GLU A 164 -3.37 5.07 17.69
C GLU A 164 -3.96 4.31 18.89
N SER A 165 -3.14 3.51 19.56
CA SER A 165 -3.58 2.70 20.71
C SER A 165 -4.84 1.87 20.41
N SER A 166 -4.89 1.27 19.22
CA SER A 166 -6.04 0.54 18.67
C SER A 166 -6.57 -0.56 19.59
N GLN A 167 -5.71 -1.20 20.40
CA GLN A 167 -6.12 -2.17 21.41
C GLN A 167 -6.95 -1.53 22.52
N THR A 168 -6.54 -0.35 23.01
CA THR A 168 -7.26 0.41 24.04
C THR A 168 -8.57 0.95 23.47
N PHE A 169 -8.54 1.46 22.23
CA PHE A 169 -9.72 1.87 21.49
C PHE A 169 -10.78 0.75 21.42
N ALA A 170 -10.36 -0.46 21.03
CA ALA A 170 -11.26 -1.61 20.96
C ALA A 170 -11.77 -2.05 22.35
N LYS A 171 -10.87 -2.13 23.34
CA LYS A 171 -11.20 -2.57 24.71
C LYS A 171 -12.16 -1.63 25.41
N ASN A 172 -12.04 -0.33 25.20
CA ASN A 172 -12.84 0.69 25.88
C ASN A 172 -14.17 0.98 25.15
N HIS A 173 -14.44 0.33 24.01
CA HIS A 173 -15.62 0.58 23.18
C HIS A 173 -15.79 2.07 22.83
N THR A 174 -14.68 2.78 22.65
CA THR A 174 -14.72 4.21 22.32
C THR A 174 -15.16 4.41 20.87
N ILE A 175 -15.79 5.55 20.62
CA ILE A 175 -16.17 5.96 19.26
C ILE A 175 -15.07 6.87 18.73
N PHE A 176 -14.50 6.51 17.59
CA PHE A 176 -13.60 7.35 16.82
C PHE A 176 -14.38 7.93 15.66
N CYS A 177 -14.35 9.25 15.47
CA CYS A 177 -14.96 9.89 14.30
C CYS A 177 -13.90 10.71 13.56
N THR A 178 -13.92 10.64 12.23
CA THR A 178 -13.12 11.55 11.40
C THR A 178 -13.65 12.98 11.51
N ASN A 179 -12.83 13.95 11.09
CA ASN A 179 -13.34 15.29 10.85
C ASN A 179 -14.44 15.27 9.79
N TYR A 180 -15.36 16.22 9.90
CA TYR A 180 -16.33 16.47 8.85
C TYR A 180 -15.64 17.01 7.60
N TYR A 181 -16.07 16.53 6.44
CA TYR A 181 -15.73 17.13 5.16
C TYR A 181 -16.99 17.28 4.30
N SER A 182 -16.98 18.28 3.42
CA SER A 182 -18.08 18.52 2.49
C SER A 182 -17.93 17.61 1.27
N THR A 183 -19.03 17.07 0.78
CA THR A 183 -19.07 16.22 -0.42
C THR A 183 -19.51 17.01 -1.64
N GLU A 184 -19.10 16.54 -2.82
CA GLU A 184 -19.60 16.99 -4.11
C GLU A 184 -20.12 15.78 -4.91
N PRO A 185 -21.14 15.94 -5.78
CA PRO A 185 -21.82 17.18 -6.13
C PRO A 185 -22.93 17.61 -5.14
N VAL A 186 -23.20 16.80 -4.11
CA VAL A 186 -24.24 17.08 -3.12
C VAL A 186 -23.64 17.78 -1.91
N SER A 187 -24.04 19.04 -1.67
CA SER A 187 -23.61 19.86 -0.53
C SER A 187 -24.11 19.30 0.81
N CYS A 188 -23.37 18.33 1.34
CA CYS A 188 -23.57 17.67 2.62
C CYS A 188 -22.22 17.64 3.36
N LYS A 189 -22.26 17.70 4.69
CA LYS A 189 -21.11 17.37 5.54
C LYS A 189 -21.22 15.92 5.96
N VAL A 190 -20.15 15.17 5.78
CA VAL A 190 -20.05 13.77 6.18
C VAL A 190 -18.86 13.54 7.10
N CYS A 191 -19.00 12.62 8.05
CA CYS A 191 -17.87 12.04 8.76
C CYS A 191 -18.09 10.52 8.92
N ILE A 192 -17.00 9.77 9.05
CA ILE A 192 -17.04 8.33 9.34
C ILE A 192 -16.76 8.14 10.81
N CYS A 193 -17.62 7.38 11.49
CA CYS A 193 -17.44 6.96 12.86
C CYS A 193 -17.25 5.45 12.94
N LEU A 194 -16.30 5.01 13.76
CA LEU A 194 -15.97 3.62 14.00
C LEU A 194 -16.00 3.34 15.50
N HIS A 195 -16.48 2.16 15.88
CA HIS A 195 -16.33 1.66 17.24
C HIS A 195 -16.37 0.13 17.25
N PHE A 196 -15.89 -0.47 18.34
CA PHE A 196 -16.09 -1.89 18.61
C PHE A 196 -17.23 -2.08 19.60
N ASP A 197 -18.22 -2.92 19.28
CA ASP A 197 -19.31 -3.23 20.20
C ASP A 197 -18.85 -4.09 21.39
N LYS A 198 -19.77 -4.41 22.30
CA LYS A 198 -19.51 -5.26 23.48
C LYS A 198 -19.04 -6.68 23.13
N MET A 199 -19.32 -7.17 21.92
CA MET A 199 -18.82 -8.44 21.39
C MET A 199 -17.50 -8.26 20.61
N ASN A 200 -16.90 -7.08 20.73
CA ASN A 200 -15.67 -6.68 20.05
C ASN A 200 -15.78 -6.72 18.53
N ARG A 201 -16.97 -6.51 17.96
CA ARG A 201 -17.22 -6.41 16.52
C ARG A 201 -17.12 -4.97 16.06
N LEU A 202 -16.43 -4.77 14.94
CA LEU A 202 -16.28 -3.47 14.31
C LEU A 202 -17.62 -3.03 13.72
N ASN A 203 -18.04 -1.83 14.09
CA ASN A 203 -19.16 -1.12 13.49
C ASN A 203 -18.64 0.16 12.86
N VAL A 204 -19.15 0.47 11.66
CA VAL A 204 -18.78 1.67 10.91
C VAL A 204 -20.06 2.38 10.50
N GLN A 205 -20.11 3.68 10.75
CA GLN A 205 -21.26 4.52 10.46
C GLN A 205 -20.81 5.77 9.70
N ALA A 206 -21.58 6.18 8.71
CA ALA A 206 -21.49 7.52 8.14
C ALA A 206 -22.47 8.44 8.88
N CYS A 207 -22.00 9.57 9.39
CA CYS A 207 -22.84 10.64 9.91
C CYS A 207 -22.99 11.71 8.83
N VAL A 208 -24.21 11.97 8.37
CA VAL A 208 -24.52 12.91 7.29
C VAL A 208 -25.36 14.06 7.83
N SER A 209 -24.94 15.29 7.55
CA SER A 209 -25.67 16.50 7.88
C SER A 209 -25.72 17.45 6.68
N PRO A 210 -26.74 18.32 6.57
CA PRO A 210 -26.82 19.27 5.48
C PRO A 210 -25.71 20.31 5.64
N ASP A 211 -25.02 20.63 4.56
CA ASP A 211 -24.07 21.75 4.54
C ASP A 211 -24.80 23.07 4.19
N SER A 212 -25.90 22.97 3.45
CA SER A 212 -26.76 24.08 3.05
C SER A 212 -28.24 23.82 3.38
N VAL A 213 -28.99 24.90 3.63
CA VAL A 213 -30.46 24.85 3.80
C VAL A 213 -31.16 24.32 2.54
N ASN A 214 -30.52 24.45 1.38
CA ASN A 214 -31.07 24.09 0.07
C ASN A 214 -30.74 22.67 -0.38
N THR A 215 -30.03 21.87 0.43
CA THR A 215 -29.70 20.48 0.09
C THR A 215 -30.98 19.67 -0.11
N LYS A 216 -31.10 19.01 -1.27
CA LYS A 216 -32.25 18.14 -1.57
C LYS A 216 -32.11 16.82 -0.83
N TRP A 217 -33.22 16.21 -0.46
CA TRP A 217 -33.27 14.93 0.23
C TRP A 217 -34.37 14.05 -0.37
N PRO A 218 -34.26 12.70 -0.31
CA PRO A 218 -33.15 11.93 0.26
C PRO A 218 -31.88 12.00 -0.60
N VAL A 219 -30.74 11.77 0.04
CA VAL A 219 -29.46 11.57 -0.66
C VAL A 219 -29.04 10.10 -0.54
N PHE A 220 -28.11 9.66 -1.37
CA PHE A 220 -27.63 8.28 -1.38
C PHE A 220 -26.12 8.26 -1.16
N LEU A 221 -25.69 7.27 -0.38
CA LEU A 221 -24.29 7.09 -0.01
C LEU A 221 -23.72 5.88 -0.75
N VAL A 222 -22.59 6.08 -1.40
CA VAL A 222 -21.73 4.99 -1.88
C VAL A 222 -20.33 5.22 -1.36
N GLY A 223 -19.73 4.19 -0.81
CA GLY A 223 -18.38 4.31 -0.28
C GLY A 223 -17.83 2.99 0.16
N GLU A 224 -16.54 2.98 0.43
CA GLU A 224 -15.86 1.82 0.98
C GLU A 224 -14.70 2.26 1.84
N GLY A 225 -14.23 1.35 2.68
CA GLY A 225 -12.99 1.53 3.40
C GLY A 225 -12.16 0.27 3.40
N GLU A 226 -10.86 0.50 3.47
CA GLU A 226 -9.83 -0.50 3.40
C GLU A 226 -8.90 -0.33 4.60
N ILE A 227 -8.45 -1.46 5.12
CA ILE A 227 -7.50 -1.51 6.23
C ILE A 227 -6.11 -1.85 5.70
N TYR A 228 -5.12 -1.12 6.19
CA TYR A 228 -3.74 -1.29 5.79
C TYR A 228 -3.15 -2.56 6.42
N ASN A 229 -2.54 -3.39 5.58
CA ASN A 229 -1.53 -4.35 5.96
C ASN A 229 -0.20 -3.90 5.31
N PRO A 230 0.96 -4.14 5.94
CA PRO A 230 2.28 -3.87 5.39
C PRO A 230 2.49 -4.18 3.90
N ALA A 231 1.82 -5.20 3.37
CA ALA A 231 1.92 -5.57 1.96
C ALA A 231 0.92 -4.85 1.05
N LYS A 232 -0.26 -4.48 1.54
CA LYS A 232 -1.38 -3.92 0.77
C LYS A 232 -2.55 -3.48 1.63
N PHE A 233 -3.43 -2.66 1.07
CA PHE A 233 -4.77 -2.44 1.61
C PHE A 233 -5.68 -3.65 1.34
N SER A 234 -6.59 -3.93 2.27
CA SER A 234 -7.63 -4.95 2.12
C SER A 234 -8.98 -4.33 2.42
N HIS A 235 -9.97 -4.61 1.57
CA HIS A 235 -11.32 -4.10 1.73
C HIS A 235 -11.93 -4.55 3.08
N LEU A 236 -12.64 -3.64 3.76
CA LEU A 236 -13.14 -3.84 5.12
C LEU A 236 -14.62 -3.49 5.30
N TRP A 237 -15.14 -2.48 4.61
CA TRP A 237 -16.57 -2.15 4.65
C TRP A 237 -17.04 -1.48 3.37
N THR A 238 -18.35 -1.53 3.13
CA THR A 238 -19.02 -0.87 2.02
C THR A 238 -20.30 -0.16 2.49
N PHE A 239 -20.59 0.99 1.87
CA PHE A 239 -21.93 1.57 1.78
C PHE A 239 -22.44 1.32 0.36
N ASP A 240 -23.38 0.40 0.20
CA ASP A 240 -23.98 0.10 -1.11
C ASP A 240 -25.29 0.87 -1.28
N SER A 241 -25.20 2.02 -1.95
CA SER A 241 -26.34 2.85 -2.35
C SER A 241 -27.33 3.12 -1.21
N CYS A 242 -26.79 3.38 -0.01
CA CYS A 242 -27.60 3.50 1.20
C CYS A 242 -28.40 4.80 1.16
N ARG A 243 -29.73 4.70 1.26
CA ARG A 243 -30.64 5.86 1.29
C ARG A 243 -30.50 6.59 2.62
N CYS A 244 -30.15 7.87 2.56
CA CYS A 244 -30.08 8.76 3.69
C CYS A 244 -31.28 9.72 3.66
N PRO A 245 -32.27 9.58 4.58
CA PRO A 245 -33.39 10.52 4.69
C PRO A 245 -32.93 11.92 5.09
N LYS A 246 -33.85 12.89 5.01
CA LYS A 246 -33.61 14.23 5.54
C LYS A 246 -33.37 14.15 7.06
N PRO A 247 -32.31 14.76 7.60
CA PRO A 247 -32.10 14.83 9.03
C PRO A 247 -33.19 15.65 9.71
N ASP A 248 -33.56 15.23 10.92
CA ASP A 248 -34.32 16.06 11.83
C ASP A 248 -33.49 17.27 12.27
N THR A 249 -34.15 18.34 12.67
CA THR A 249 -33.50 19.63 12.94
C THR A 249 -32.35 19.48 13.95
N GLY A 250 -31.13 19.76 13.50
CA GLY A 250 -29.94 19.80 14.35
C GLY A 250 -29.27 18.45 14.64
N GLN A 251 -29.73 17.33 14.07
CA GLN A 251 -29.11 16.02 14.28
C GLN A 251 -28.63 15.41 12.95
N PRO A 252 -27.40 14.87 12.88
CA PRO A 252 -26.94 14.14 11.71
C PRO A 252 -27.67 12.81 11.58
N VAL A 253 -27.96 12.40 10.34
CA VAL A 253 -28.42 11.04 10.05
C VAL A 253 -27.25 10.09 10.14
N ARG A 254 -27.44 8.96 10.83
CA ARG A 254 -26.44 7.88 10.89
C ARG A 254 -26.85 6.74 9.97
N VAL A 255 -25.92 6.31 9.13
CA VAL A 255 -26.11 5.19 8.21
C VAL A 255 -25.04 4.15 8.52
N ASP A 256 -25.45 2.91 8.78
CA ASP A 256 -24.53 1.80 9.05
C ASP A 256 -23.92 1.27 7.75
N ALA A 257 -22.62 0.96 7.77
CA ALA A 257 -21.93 0.27 6.69
C ALA A 257 -22.07 -1.25 6.84
N GLU A 258 -22.01 -1.98 5.72
CA GLU A 258 -21.76 -3.42 5.78
C GLU A 258 -20.27 -3.68 6.03
N VAL A 259 -19.92 -4.22 7.20
CA VAL A 259 -18.54 -4.55 7.57
C VAL A 259 -18.21 -5.99 7.19
N CYS A 260 -17.28 -6.15 6.24
CA CYS A 260 -16.79 -7.43 5.74
C CYS A 260 -15.29 -7.32 5.40
N LEU A 261 -14.44 -7.99 6.17
CA LEU A 261 -13.00 -8.03 5.87
C LEU A 261 -12.75 -9.02 4.73
N MET A 262 -12.40 -8.50 3.56
CA MET A 262 -12.09 -9.29 2.37
C MET A 262 -10.58 -9.45 2.24
N THR A 263 -10.12 -10.70 2.27
CA THR A 263 -8.73 -11.06 2.03
C THR A 263 -8.63 -11.90 0.77
N SER A 264 -7.41 -12.13 0.26
CA SER A 264 -7.24 -13.03 -0.91
C SER A 264 -7.64 -14.48 -0.64
N TRP A 265 -7.89 -14.86 0.62
CA TRP A 265 -8.17 -16.24 1.01
C TRP A 265 -9.63 -16.45 1.41
N ALA A 266 -10.29 -15.42 1.95
CA ALA A 266 -11.63 -15.52 2.52
C ALA A 266 -12.23 -14.15 2.82
N ASN A 267 -13.56 -14.15 2.99
CA ASN A 267 -14.38 -13.02 3.40
C ASN A 267 -14.92 -13.26 4.81
N TYR A 268 -14.67 -12.32 5.72
CA TYR A 268 -15.04 -12.45 7.13
C TYR A 268 -16.16 -11.46 7.46
N LYS A 269 -17.37 -11.98 7.64
CA LYS A 269 -18.49 -11.21 8.20
C LYS A 269 -18.33 -11.10 9.73
N LYS A 270 -18.88 -10.06 10.34
CA LYS A 270 -18.78 -9.79 11.80
C LYS A 270 -17.33 -9.64 12.28
N VAL A 271 -16.57 -8.79 11.60
CA VAL A 271 -15.15 -8.56 11.85
C VAL A 271 -14.91 -8.14 13.30
N THR A 272 -14.13 -8.90 14.07
CA THR A 272 -13.73 -8.51 15.43
C THR A 272 -12.33 -7.92 15.47
N TYR A 273 -11.99 -7.17 16.53
CA TYR A 273 -10.61 -6.68 16.73
C TYR A 273 -9.60 -7.83 16.75
N VAL A 274 -9.96 -8.97 17.36
CA VAL A 274 -9.11 -10.18 17.38
C VAL A 274 -8.84 -10.68 15.97
N ASN A 275 -9.84 -10.69 15.08
CA ASN A 275 -9.65 -11.09 13.69
C ASN A 275 -8.72 -10.14 12.93
N ILE A 276 -8.83 -8.84 13.19
CA ILE A 276 -7.97 -7.80 12.59
C ILE A 276 -6.52 -8.00 13.06
N ALA A 277 -6.30 -8.13 14.37
CA ALA A 277 -4.98 -8.28 14.98
C ALA A 277 -4.27 -9.57 14.57
N GLN A 278 -4.96 -10.72 14.63
CA GLN A 278 -4.38 -12.02 14.24
C GLN A 278 -3.92 -12.07 12.76
N ARG A 279 -4.49 -11.20 11.92
CA ARG A 279 -4.16 -11.07 10.49
C ARG A 279 -3.13 -9.99 10.20
N GLN A 280 -2.50 -9.43 11.24
CA GLN A 280 -1.43 -8.43 11.14
C GLN A 280 -1.87 -7.12 10.48
N PHE A 281 -3.16 -6.76 10.59
CA PHE A 281 -3.66 -5.43 10.23
C PHE A 281 -3.46 -4.40 11.36
N VAL A 282 -3.03 -4.85 12.54
CA VAL A 282 -2.54 -4.00 13.63
C VAL A 282 -1.03 -4.19 13.74
N ARG A 283 -0.28 -3.10 13.67
CA ARG A 283 1.16 -3.07 13.95
C ARG A 283 1.44 -1.99 14.98
N ASP A 284 2.36 -2.23 15.90
CA ASP A 284 2.77 -1.26 16.92
C ASP A 284 1.58 -0.58 17.62
N ASN A 285 0.51 -1.36 17.82
CA ASN A 285 -0.76 -0.91 18.40
C ASN A 285 -1.49 0.21 17.61
N TYR A 286 -1.19 0.44 16.33
CA TYR A 286 -1.98 1.31 15.45
C TYR A 286 -2.75 0.53 14.38
N MET A 287 -3.86 1.13 13.94
CA MET A 287 -4.67 0.65 12.82
C MET A 287 -4.83 1.79 11.82
N ARG A 288 -4.41 1.57 10.56
CA ARG A 288 -4.49 2.58 9.50
C ARG A 288 -5.56 2.21 8.47
N ILE A 289 -6.35 3.18 8.07
CA ILE A 289 -7.51 3.00 7.20
C ILE A 289 -7.47 4.03 6.07
N LYS A 290 -7.71 3.55 4.84
CA LYS A 290 -8.01 4.35 3.64
C LYS A 290 -9.51 4.23 3.37
N TYR A 291 -10.19 5.32 3.04
CA TYR A 291 -11.62 5.27 2.73
C TYR A 291 -12.01 6.27 1.66
N ARG A 292 -13.16 6.01 1.03
CA ARG A 292 -13.86 6.92 0.13
C ARG A 292 -15.36 6.86 0.42
N LEU A 293 -16.02 8.01 0.42
CA LEU A 293 -17.47 8.10 0.57
C LEU A 293 -17.97 9.25 -0.28
N ASN A 294 -18.90 8.93 -1.17
CA ASN A 294 -19.55 9.82 -2.11
C ASN A 294 -21.03 9.94 -1.76
N VAL A 295 -21.58 11.13 -1.95
CA VAL A 295 -23.00 11.45 -1.76
C VAL A 295 -23.57 11.90 -3.09
N TYR A 296 -24.68 11.31 -3.51
CA TYR A 296 -25.33 11.62 -4.79
C TYR A 296 -26.86 11.66 -4.66
N TYR A 297 -27.52 12.29 -5.62
CA TYR A 297 -28.97 12.18 -5.80
C TYR A 297 -29.26 10.95 -6.66
N LYS A 298 -30.30 10.20 -6.34
CA LYS A 298 -30.73 9.11 -7.22
C LYS A 298 -31.18 9.71 -8.55
N GLU A 299 -30.52 9.31 -9.63
CA GLU A 299 -31.00 9.58 -10.98
C GLU A 299 -32.34 8.86 -11.15
N CYS A 300 -33.39 9.63 -11.46
CA CYS A 300 -34.73 9.11 -11.72
C CYS A 300 -34.80 8.44 -13.09
#